data_AF-A0A1Q4BGZ4-F1
#
_entry.id   AF-A0A1Q4BGZ4-F1
#
_cell.length_a   1.000
_cell.length_b   1.000
_cell.length_c   1.000
_cell.angle_alpha   90.00
_cell.angle_beta   90.00
_cell.angle_gamma   90.00
#
_symmetry.space_group_name_H-M   'P 1'
#
loop_
_entity.id
_entity.type
_entity.pdbx_description
1 polymer ?
#
loop_
_entity_poly.entity_id
_entity_poly.type
_entity_poly.pdbx_seq_one_letter_code
_entity_poly.pdbx_strand_id
1 'polypeptide(L)'
;MRSVLTLTCIVALLALASPADALTAREAGQRVAMRRGHVGENAQCYADVFAIYAAQNSRGRWIIPPSRGGQTMRSYRIELYRKCSIGA
;
A
#
# COMPACT_ATOMS: atom_id res chain seq x y z
N MET A 1 -48.32 -40.84 -18.11
CA MET A 1 -47.74 -40.13 -16.95
C MET A 1 -46.33 -40.68 -16.74
N ARG A 2 -45.29 -39.99 -17.23
CA ARG A 2 -43.90 -40.46 -17.18
C ARG A 2 -42.99 -39.35 -16.66
N SER A 3 -42.41 -39.65 -15.50
CA SER A 3 -41.28 -39.10 -14.76
C SER A 3 -40.60 -37.83 -15.31
N VAL A 4 -40.69 -36.77 -14.50
CA VAL A 4 -39.88 -35.56 -14.60
C VAL A 4 -38.48 -35.90 -14.08
N LEU A 5 -37.49 -35.92 -14.97
CA LEU A 5 -36.07 -35.97 -14.63
C LEU A 5 -35.66 -34.61 -14.05
N THR A 6 -35.48 -34.57 -12.73
CA THR A 6 -34.95 -33.43 -12.00
C THR A 6 -33.46 -33.28 -12.32
N LEU A 7 -33.13 -32.32 -13.19
CA LEU A 7 -31.77 -31.84 -13.40
C LEU A 7 -31.27 -31.15 -12.13
N THR A 8 -30.32 -31.77 -11.44
CA THR A 8 -29.57 -31.16 -10.35
C THR A 8 -28.57 -30.14 -10.89
N CYS A 9 -28.84 -28.85 -10.69
CA CYS A 9 -27.90 -27.75 -10.92
C CYS A 9 -26.67 -27.92 -10.02
N ILE A 10 -25.54 -28.31 -10.60
CA ILE A 10 -24.24 -28.22 -9.94
C ILE A 10 -23.81 -26.75 -9.99
N VAL A 11 -24.06 -26.02 -8.90
CA VAL A 11 -23.53 -24.66 -8.71
C VAL A 11 -22.03 -24.80 -8.42
N ALA A 12 -21.21 -24.60 -9.44
CA ALA A 12 -19.77 -24.47 -9.27
C ALA A 12 -19.49 -23.13 -8.57
N LEU A 13 -19.28 -23.17 -7.25
CA LEU A 13 -18.72 -22.07 -6.48
C LEU A 13 -17.26 -21.87 -6.90
N LEU A 14 -17.04 -21.06 -7.94
CA LEU A 14 -15.76 -20.41 -8.18
C LEU A 14 -15.48 -19.51 -6.98
N ALA A 15 -14.62 -19.98 -6.07
CA ALA A 15 -14.08 -19.14 -5.01
C ALA A 15 -13.25 -18.04 -5.68
N LEU A 16 -13.84 -16.86 -5.88
CA LEU A 16 -13.09 -15.64 -6.09
C LEU A 16 -12.27 -15.44 -4.83
N ALA A 17 -10.98 -15.78 -4.87
CA ALA A 17 -10.04 -15.28 -3.89
C ALA A 17 -10.14 -13.75 -3.97
N SER A 18 -10.78 -13.13 -2.97
CA SER A 18 -10.77 -11.68 -2.82
C SER A 18 -9.31 -11.25 -2.93
N PRO A 19 -8.98 -10.25 -3.77
CA PRO A 19 -7.62 -9.71 -3.76
C PRO A 19 -7.37 -9.28 -2.32
N ALA A 20 -6.47 -9.98 -1.61
CA ALA A 20 -6.09 -9.60 -0.27
C ALA A 20 -5.78 -8.10 -0.30
N ASP A 21 -6.50 -7.30 0.51
CA ASP A 21 -6.50 -5.85 0.42
C ASP A 21 -5.08 -5.31 0.28
N ALA A 22 -4.71 -4.96 -0.95
CA ALA A 22 -3.38 -4.50 -1.24
C ALA A 22 -3.24 -3.15 -0.57
N LEU A 23 -2.33 -3.05 0.40
CA LEU A 23 -2.09 -1.80 1.10
C LEU A 23 -1.83 -0.69 0.08
N THR A 24 -2.46 0.45 0.30
CA THR A 24 -2.15 1.68 -0.41
C THR A 24 -0.74 2.16 -0.02
N ALA A 25 -0.14 3.00 -0.87
CA ALA A 25 1.13 3.64 -0.57
C ALA A 25 1.08 4.40 0.77
N ARG A 26 -0.04 5.07 1.05
CA ARG A 26 -0.28 5.81 2.29
C ARG A 26 -0.29 4.90 3.51
N GLU A 27 -1.04 3.81 3.49
CA GLU A 27 -1.08 2.85 4.62
C GLU A 27 0.29 2.21 4.87
N ALA A 28 1.02 1.88 3.79
CA ALA A 28 2.39 1.41 3.89
C ALA A 28 3.30 2.48 4.53
N GLY A 29 3.15 3.74 4.13
CA GLY A 29 3.84 4.89 4.71
C GLY A 29 3.56 5.07 6.19
N GLN A 30 2.29 4.98 6.61
CA GLN A 30 1.89 5.07 8.01
C GLN A 30 2.54 3.97 8.85
N ARG A 31 2.57 2.72 8.35
CA ARG A 31 3.26 1.60 9.02
C ARG A 31 4.76 1.85 9.14
N VAL A 32 5.39 2.46 8.13
CA VAL A 32 6.81 2.85 8.22
C VAL A 32 7.00 3.94 9.28
N ALA A 33 6.14 4.95 9.31
CA ALA A 33 6.20 6.04 10.28
C ALA A 33 6.12 5.51 11.72
N MET A 34 5.14 4.64 11.99
CA MET A 34 4.95 4.02 13.30
C MET A 34 6.14 3.16 13.73
N ARG A 35 6.70 2.37 12.81
CA ARG A 35 7.94 1.60 13.10
C ARG A 35 9.15 2.49 13.39
N ARG A 36 9.14 3.74 12.93
CA ARG A 36 10.17 4.75 13.21
C ARG A 36 9.86 5.59 14.46
N GLY A 37 8.78 5.28 15.19
CA GLY A 37 8.39 5.99 16.40
C GLY A 37 7.53 7.24 16.16
N HIS A 38 7.12 7.52 14.93
CA HIS A 38 6.18 8.60 14.65
C HIS A 38 4.75 8.10 14.89
N VAL A 39 3.98 8.83 15.69
CA VAL A 39 2.58 8.52 16.03
C VAL A 39 1.69 9.74 15.79
N GLY A 40 0.36 9.53 15.82
CA GLY A 40 -0.62 10.61 15.64
C GLY A 40 -0.44 11.36 14.32
N GLU A 41 -0.48 12.69 14.39
CA GLU A 41 -0.37 13.58 13.23
C GLU A 41 0.95 13.40 12.46
N ASN A 42 2.06 13.14 13.16
CA ASN A 42 3.35 12.89 12.51
C ASN A 42 3.32 11.62 11.66
N ALA A 43 2.61 10.57 12.10
CA ALA A 43 2.45 9.36 11.30
C ALA A 43 1.59 9.60 10.06
N GLN A 44 0.56 10.43 10.17
CA GLN A 44 -0.32 10.79 9.06
C GLN A 44 0.41 11.66 8.03
N CYS A 45 1.09 12.72 8.47
CA CYS A 45 1.87 13.57 7.57
C CYS A 45 2.99 12.78 6.87
N TYR A 46 3.69 11.91 7.60
CA TYR A 46 4.68 11.00 7.00
C TYR A 46 4.06 10.13 5.90
N ALA A 47 2.88 9.55 6.16
CA ALA A 47 2.18 8.68 5.23
C ALA A 47 1.80 9.41 3.95
N ASP A 48 1.34 10.66 4.06
CA ASP A 48 0.95 11.49 2.92
C ASP A 48 2.17 11.83 2.05
N VAL A 49 3.29 12.24 2.66
CA VAL A 49 4.54 12.47 1.92
C VAL A 49 5.07 11.17 1.32
N PHE A 50 5.03 10.06 2.05
CA PHE A 50 5.47 8.77 1.52
C PHE A 50 4.67 8.36 0.28
N ALA A 51 3.35 8.56 0.28
CA ALA A 51 2.48 8.21 -0.84
C ALA A 51 2.81 8.96 -2.14
N ILE A 52 3.37 10.17 -2.06
CA ILE A 52 3.79 10.97 -3.23
C ILE A 52 5.01 10.35 -3.91
N TYR A 53 5.96 9.84 -3.12
CA TYR A 53 7.25 9.38 -3.62
C TYR A 53 7.35 7.87 -3.81
N ALA A 54 6.47 7.11 -3.16
CA ALA A 54 6.55 5.67 -3.14
C ALA A 54 6.14 5.04 -4.48
N ALA A 55 6.85 3.99 -4.85
CA ALA A 55 6.52 3.11 -5.96
C ALA A 55 6.56 1.66 -5.47
N GLN A 56 5.77 0.80 -6.12
CA GLN A 56 5.87 -0.64 -5.88
C GLN A 56 7.11 -1.19 -6.58
N ASN A 57 7.89 -2.00 -5.87
CA ASN A 57 8.96 -2.78 -6.48
C ASN A 57 8.41 -4.06 -7.15
N SER A 58 9.29 -4.87 -7.74
CA SER A 58 8.91 -6.15 -8.39
C SER A 58 8.26 -7.18 -7.46
N ARG A 59 8.28 -6.96 -6.13
CA ARG A 59 7.61 -7.79 -5.12
C ARG A 59 6.32 -7.17 -4.60
N GLY A 60 5.80 -6.12 -5.25
CA GLY A 60 4.58 -5.41 -4.82
C GLY A 60 4.75 -4.59 -3.54
N ARG A 61 5.98 -4.38 -3.05
CA ARG A 61 6.23 -3.59 -1.83
C ARG A 61 6.39 -2.12 -2.17
N TRP A 62 5.63 -1.27 -1.49
CA TRP A 62 5.84 0.18 -1.50
C TRP A 62 7.19 0.56 -0.89
N ILE A 63 8.04 1.18 -1.70
CA ILE A 63 9.35 1.70 -1.31
C ILE A 63 9.54 3.10 -1.89
N ILE A 64 10.47 3.87 -1.32
CA ILE A 64 11.02 5.04 -2.01
C ILE A 64 12.05 4.52 -3.00
N PRO A 65 11.83 4.63 -4.32
CA PRO A 65 12.71 4.01 -5.28
C PRO A 65 14.09 4.67 -5.26
N PRO A 66 15.17 3.88 -5.42
CA PRO A 66 16.49 4.46 -5.63
C PRO A 66 16.48 5.17 -6.99
N SER A 67 16.87 6.44 -7.01
CA SER A 67 17.10 7.16 -8.27
C SER A 67 18.60 7.26 -8.55
N ARG A 68 18.96 7.42 -9.82
CA ARG A 68 20.35 7.73 -10.20
C ARG A 68 20.80 8.98 -9.44
N GLY A 69 21.90 8.87 -8.68
CA GLY A 69 22.39 9.97 -7.83
C GLY A 69 21.57 10.27 -6.57
N GLY A 70 20.58 9.46 -6.20
CA GLY A 70 19.84 9.58 -4.92
C GLY A 70 18.86 10.77 -4.82
N GLN A 71 18.61 11.46 -5.93
CA GLN A 71 17.71 12.61 -6.00
C GLN A 71 16.30 12.36 -5.40
N THR A 72 15.64 11.24 -5.71
CA THR A 72 14.30 10.94 -5.16
C THR A 72 14.32 10.80 -3.65
N MET A 73 15.32 10.12 -3.10
CA MET A 73 15.47 9.98 -1.64
C MET A 73 15.75 11.34 -0.98
N ARG A 74 16.57 12.19 -1.63
CA ARG A 74 16.87 13.54 -1.14
C ARG A 74 15.62 14.41 -1.14
N SER A 75 14.85 14.44 -2.22
CA SER A 75 13.60 15.20 -2.32
C SER A 75 12.58 14.72 -1.30
N TYR A 76 12.43 13.39 -1.15
CA TYR A 76 11.56 12.78 -0.15
C TYR A 76 11.91 13.24 1.29
N ARG A 77 13.19 13.19 1.67
CA ARG A 77 13.65 13.67 2.99
C ARG A 77 13.43 15.16 3.20
N ILE A 78 13.71 15.98 2.17
CA ILE A 78 13.47 17.43 2.22
C ILE A 78 11.99 17.71 2.42
N GLU A 79 11.11 16.97 1.74
CA GLU A 79 9.67 17.19 1.84
C GLU A 79 9.09 16.69 3.17
N LEU A 80 9.58 15.57 3.71
CA LEU A 80 9.26 15.15 5.07
C LEU A 80 9.62 16.22 6.10
N TYR A 81 10.80 16.82 5.98
CA TYR A 81 11.21 17.90 6.87
C TYR A 81 10.33 19.14 6.69
N ARG A 82 10.13 19.59 5.44
CA ARG A 82 9.36 20.81 5.15
C ARG A 82 7.88 20.72 5.55
N LYS A 83 7.24 19.56 5.34
CA LYS A 83 5.80 19.39 5.59
C LYS A 83 5.51 18.86 6.99
N CYS A 84 6.37 18.00 7.52
CA CYS A 84 6.09 17.25 8.75
C CYS A 84 7.08 17.55 9.88
N SER A 85 8.10 18.38 9.67
CA SER A 85 9.21 18.57 10.63
C SER A 85 9.91 17.26 11.03
N ILE A 86 9.87 16.23 10.17
CA ILE A 86 10.51 14.94 10.39
C ILE A 86 11.88 14.93 9.72
N GLY A 87 12.92 14.67 10.53
CA GLY A 87 14.32 14.68 10.10
C GLY A 87 14.69 13.59 9.09
N ALA A 88 15.74 13.91 8.32
CA ALA A 88 16.41 13.08 7.32
C ALA A 88 17.18 11.89 7.91
#